data_AF-J6FB63-F1
#
_entry.id   AF-J6FB63-F1
#
_cell.length_a   1.000
_cell.length_b   1.000
_cell.length_c   1.000
_cell.angle_alpha   90.00
_cell.angle_beta   90.00
_cell.angle_gamma   90.00
#
_symmetry.space_group_name_H-M   'P 1'
#
loop_
_entity.id
_entity.type
_entity.pdbx_description
1 polymer ?
#
loop_
_entity_poly.entity_id
_entity_poly.type
_entity_poly.pdbx_seq_one_letter_code
_entity_poly.pdbx_strand_id
1 'polypeptide(L)'
;MPDDPVDPPPTPHEAWTEGEFCLISADNVSFRVPSRTLFWASNNLADAADVSGGSSAEKVVRFTDPELESSSTIDRFLNLAVKYIATPSTQSQAPGHESDDDVAVCREIHRLVQFLHKYDCAPLLRLLQLTTVRCLEEARMNPLRSFVIGSVTDSPSVCELALQAADSADDNQPKGYRDERSMRGLDPGTIPLPLWKLIYPAHSWALTAAWSRSTEYRNCSVGRHQSRDPMAVARLFKALVRGADHDA
;
A
#
# COMPACT_ATOMS: atom_id res chain seq x y z
N MET A 1 -15.27 -37.37 -27.93
CA MET A 1 -15.07 -36.23 -27.01
C MET A 1 -13.60 -35.93 -27.03
N PRO A 2 -13.16 -34.71 -27.37
CA PRO A 2 -11.77 -34.34 -27.20
C PRO A 2 -11.44 -34.43 -25.70
N ASP A 3 -10.33 -35.07 -25.36
CA ASP A 3 -9.84 -35.10 -23.98
C ASP A 3 -9.57 -33.66 -23.55
N ASP A 4 -10.20 -33.22 -22.45
CA ASP A 4 -9.92 -31.90 -21.89
C ASP A 4 -8.43 -31.83 -21.53
N PRO A 5 -7.73 -30.73 -21.89
CA PRO A 5 -6.31 -30.59 -21.62
C PRO A 5 -6.08 -30.71 -20.11
N VAL A 6 -5.28 -31.69 -19.71
CA VAL A 6 -4.86 -31.87 -18.31
C VAL A 6 -3.99 -30.69 -17.92
N ASP A 7 -4.44 -29.91 -16.93
CA ASP A 7 -3.66 -28.80 -16.38
C ASP A 7 -2.28 -29.28 -15.92
N PRO A 8 -1.20 -28.52 -16.19
CA PRO A 8 0.12 -28.85 -15.68
C PRO A 8 0.13 -28.83 -14.14
N PRO A 9 0.93 -29.69 -13.50
CA PRO A 9 1.03 -29.71 -12.04
C PRO A 9 1.52 -28.34 -11.52
N PRO A 10 1.02 -27.86 -10.37
CA PRO A 10 1.48 -26.61 -9.78
C PRO A 10 2.97 -26.63 -9.43
N THR A 11 3.67 -25.52 -9.67
CA THR A 11 5.07 -25.36 -9.28
C THR A 11 5.15 -25.03 -7.78
N PRO A 12 5.93 -25.73 -6.94
CA PRO A 12 6.04 -25.40 -5.52
C PRO A 12 6.81 -24.08 -5.31
N HIS A 13 6.31 -23.23 -4.42
CA HIS A 13 7.01 -22.01 -4.01
C HIS A 13 8.26 -22.33 -3.18
N GLU A 14 9.34 -21.57 -3.32
CA GLU A 14 10.62 -21.85 -2.67
C GLU A 14 10.58 -21.74 -1.13
N ALA A 15 9.85 -20.74 -0.61
CA ALA A 15 9.83 -20.42 0.82
C ALA A 15 8.62 -20.97 1.59
N TRP A 16 7.56 -21.42 0.89
CA TRP A 16 6.27 -21.78 1.49
C TRP A 16 5.93 -23.22 1.12
N THR A 17 6.68 -24.17 1.68
CA THR A 17 6.59 -25.61 1.38
C THR A 17 6.03 -26.44 2.53
N GLU A 18 5.76 -25.82 3.68
CA GLU A 18 5.33 -26.50 4.91
C GLU A 18 3.94 -26.05 5.35
N GLY A 19 3.06 -27.02 5.60
CA GLY A 19 1.70 -26.77 6.09
C GLY A 19 0.68 -27.74 5.51
N GLU A 20 -0.46 -27.81 6.17
CA GLU A 20 -1.60 -28.67 5.81
C GLU A 20 -2.54 -28.02 4.78
N PHE A 21 -2.42 -26.71 4.56
CA PHE A 21 -3.24 -25.97 3.61
C PHE A 21 -2.46 -25.67 2.34
N CYS A 22 -3.04 -25.96 1.17
CA CYS A 22 -2.44 -25.68 -0.13
C CYS A 22 -3.19 -24.54 -0.84
N LEU A 23 -2.50 -23.41 -1.04
CA LEU A 23 -2.97 -22.33 -1.89
C LEU A 23 -2.34 -22.48 -3.27
N ILE A 24 -3.14 -22.44 -4.33
CA ILE A 24 -2.65 -22.44 -5.71
C ILE A 24 -2.99 -21.09 -6.33
N SER A 25 -1.97 -20.31 -6.68
CA SER A 25 -2.14 -19.00 -7.34
C SER A 25 -2.66 -19.13 -8.76
N ALA A 26 -3.12 -18.01 -9.33
CA ALA A 26 -3.61 -17.96 -10.72
C ALA A 26 -2.54 -18.29 -11.77
N ASP A 27 -1.26 -18.09 -11.45
CA ASP A 27 -0.09 -18.47 -12.24
C ASP A 27 0.46 -19.87 -11.88
N ASN A 28 -0.38 -20.71 -11.27
CA ASN A 28 -0.12 -22.13 -10.98
C ASN A 28 1.11 -22.38 -10.07
N VAL A 29 1.31 -21.50 -9.08
CA VAL A 29 2.31 -21.68 -8.00
C VAL A 29 1.59 -22.16 -6.74
N SER A 30 2.12 -23.20 -6.12
CA SER A 30 1.58 -23.78 -4.88
C SER A 30 2.32 -23.29 -3.65
N PHE A 31 1.56 -22.87 -2.65
CA PHE A 31 2.03 -22.44 -1.33
C PHE A 31 1.44 -23.37 -0.29
N ARG A 32 2.29 -24.04 0.49
CA ARG A 32 1.88 -24.78 1.67
C ARG A 32 2.04 -23.89 2.90
N VAL A 33 0.96 -23.75 3.66
CA VAL A 33 0.90 -22.88 4.83
C VAL A 33 0.08 -23.50 5.96
N PRO A 34 0.39 -23.20 7.23
CA PRO A 34 -0.45 -23.61 8.35
C PRO A 34 -1.83 -22.93 8.30
N SER A 35 -2.90 -23.70 8.50
CA SER A 35 -4.29 -23.21 8.45
C SER A 35 -4.53 -22.10 9.47
N ARG A 36 -3.86 -22.18 10.63
CA ARG A 36 -3.94 -21.16 11.69
C ARG A 36 -3.60 -19.75 11.17
N THR A 37 -2.61 -19.65 10.28
CA THR A 37 -2.22 -18.35 9.69
C THR A 37 -3.35 -17.79 8.83
N LEU A 38 -3.96 -18.63 7.99
CA LEU A 38 -5.04 -18.22 7.10
C LEU A 38 -6.32 -17.87 7.86
N PHE A 39 -6.68 -18.69 8.86
CA PHE A 39 -7.91 -18.50 9.62
C PHE A 39 -7.87 -17.26 10.51
N TRP A 40 -6.69 -16.89 11.00
CA TRP A 40 -6.52 -15.62 11.69
C TRP A 40 -6.58 -14.43 10.72
N ALA A 41 -6.06 -14.60 9.50
CA ALA A 41 -5.99 -13.52 8.52
C ALA A 41 -7.36 -13.21 7.88
N SER A 42 -8.18 -14.23 7.62
CA SER A 42 -9.43 -14.10 6.85
C SER A 42 -10.44 -15.18 7.23
N ASN A 43 -11.67 -14.75 7.52
CA ASN A 43 -12.82 -15.66 7.68
C ASN A 43 -13.21 -16.30 6.35
N ASN A 44 -13.16 -15.55 5.23
CA ASN A 44 -13.50 -16.08 3.90
C ASN A 44 -12.57 -17.24 3.49
N LEU A 45 -11.28 -17.15 3.80
CA LEU A 45 -10.33 -18.24 3.55
C LEU A 45 -10.56 -19.43 4.50
N ALA A 46 -11.01 -19.18 5.73
CA ALA A 46 -11.41 -20.23 6.66
C ALA A 46 -12.69 -20.96 6.21
N ASP A 47 -13.67 -20.24 5.67
CA ASP A 47 -14.90 -20.86 5.17
C ASP A 47 -14.62 -21.64 3.86
N ALA A 48 -13.80 -21.08 2.96
CA ALA A 48 -13.36 -21.78 1.74
C ALA A 48 -12.62 -23.09 2.05
N ALA A 49 -11.86 -23.11 3.14
CA ALA A 49 -11.19 -24.29 3.66
C ALA A 49 -12.15 -25.41 4.08
N ASP A 50 -13.34 -25.05 4.56
CA ASP A 50 -14.32 -26.03 5.04
C ASP A 50 -15.21 -26.55 3.92
N VAL A 51 -15.48 -25.71 2.90
CA VAL A 51 -16.24 -26.11 1.70
C VAL A 51 -15.40 -26.98 0.75
N SER A 52 -14.09 -26.78 0.69
CA SER A 52 -13.18 -27.58 -0.16
C SER A 52 -13.01 -29.03 0.31
N GLY A 53 -13.50 -29.38 1.51
CA GLY A 53 -13.29 -30.68 2.16
C GLY A 53 -14.40 -31.71 1.92
N GLY A 54 -14.47 -32.30 0.72
CA GLY A 54 -15.17 -33.58 0.53
C GLY A 54 -14.27 -34.75 0.96
N SER A 55 -14.32 -35.19 2.23
CA SER A 55 -13.58 -36.35 2.83
C SER A 55 -12.07 -36.50 2.57
N SER A 56 -11.47 -35.65 1.74
CA SER A 56 -10.05 -35.65 1.38
C SER A 56 -9.25 -34.94 2.45
N ALA A 57 -8.11 -35.51 2.81
CA ALA A 57 -7.23 -35.03 3.86
C ALA A 57 -6.52 -33.70 3.53
N GLU A 58 -6.57 -33.25 2.27
CA GLU A 58 -5.85 -32.05 1.82
C GLU A 58 -6.84 -30.92 1.49
N LYS A 59 -6.71 -29.80 2.20
CA LYS A 59 -7.49 -28.58 1.94
C LYS A 59 -6.77 -27.74 0.88
N VAL A 60 -7.40 -27.58 -0.27
CA VAL A 60 -6.83 -26.89 -1.43
C VAL A 60 -7.73 -25.73 -1.83
N VAL A 61 -7.17 -24.53 -1.93
CA VAL A 61 -7.83 -23.34 -2.49
C VAL A 61 -7.09 -22.94 -3.75
N ARG A 62 -7.79 -22.94 -4.88
CA ARG A 62 -7.27 -22.48 -6.16
C ARG A 62 -7.82 -21.09 -6.49
N PHE A 63 -6.90 -20.17 -6.72
CA PHE A 63 -7.16 -18.83 -7.17
C PHE A 63 -7.18 -18.76 -8.70
N THR A 64 -7.97 -17.84 -9.26
CA THR A 64 -8.27 -17.79 -10.70
C THR A 64 -8.08 -16.42 -11.32
N ASP A 65 -7.92 -15.37 -10.51
CA ASP A 65 -7.78 -14.00 -10.96
C ASP A 65 -6.29 -13.63 -11.13
N PRO A 66 -5.76 -13.55 -12.36
CA PRO A 66 -4.33 -13.31 -12.59
C PRO A 66 -3.89 -11.89 -12.21
N GLU A 67 -4.81 -10.94 -12.06
CA GLU A 67 -4.46 -9.56 -11.70
C GLU A 67 -4.30 -9.36 -10.20
N LEU A 68 -5.14 -10.05 -9.41
CA LEU A 68 -5.18 -9.92 -7.95
C LEU A 68 -4.58 -11.11 -7.21
N GLU A 69 -4.58 -12.30 -7.81
CA GLU A 69 -4.25 -13.56 -7.13
C GLU A 69 -3.02 -14.25 -7.76
N SER A 70 -2.07 -13.42 -8.21
CA SER A 70 -0.75 -13.87 -8.64
C SER A 70 0.06 -14.42 -7.47
N SER A 71 1.03 -15.30 -7.77
CA SER A 71 2.00 -15.80 -6.81
C SER A 71 2.70 -14.69 -6.02
N SER A 72 3.07 -13.59 -6.70
CA SER A 72 3.70 -12.43 -6.07
C SER A 72 2.81 -11.71 -5.06
N THR A 73 1.49 -11.67 -5.29
CA THR A 73 0.54 -11.05 -4.36
C THR A 73 0.31 -11.95 -3.15
N ILE A 74 0.19 -13.26 -3.38
CA ILE A 74 0.03 -14.27 -2.31
C ILE A 74 1.29 -14.33 -1.43
N ASP A 75 2.49 -14.31 -2.01
CA ASP A 75 3.74 -14.28 -1.25
C ASP A 75 3.80 -13.04 -0.33
N ARG A 76 3.38 -11.87 -0.82
CA ARG A 76 3.30 -10.64 -0.01
C ARG A 76 2.26 -10.74 1.10
N PHE A 77 1.08 -11.30 0.81
CA PHE A 77 0.06 -11.60 1.80
C PHE A 77 0.62 -12.49 2.92
N LEU A 78 1.34 -13.57 2.58
CA LEU A 78 1.93 -14.48 3.54
C LEU A 78 3.09 -13.84 4.33
N ASN A 79 3.93 -13.05 3.67
CA ASN A 79 5.00 -12.28 4.33
C ASN A 79 4.42 -11.25 5.32
N LEU A 80 3.31 -10.60 4.99
CA LEU A 80 2.62 -9.70 5.91
C LEU A 80 2.01 -10.49 7.09
N ALA A 81 1.34 -11.61 6.82
CA ALA A 81 0.65 -12.40 7.85
C ALA A 81 1.61 -13.10 8.83
N VAL A 82 2.75 -13.59 8.35
CA VAL A 82 3.68 -14.41 9.15
C VAL A 82 4.88 -13.61 9.64
N LYS A 83 5.48 -12.80 8.75
CA LYS A 83 6.74 -12.09 9.03
C LYS A 83 6.51 -10.64 9.45
N TYR A 84 5.27 -10.14 9.36
CA TYR A 84 4.93 -8.73 9.61
C TYR A 84 5.70 -7.76 8.69
N ILE A 85 6.08 -8.23 7.48
CA ILE A 85 6.80 -7.44 6.48
C ILE A 85 5.79 -6.99 5.43
N ALA A 86 5.45 -5.71 5.48
CA ALA A 86 4.43 -5.12 4.61
C ALA A 86 4.96 -4.64 3.25
N THR A 87 6.20 -4.16 3.21
CA THR A 87 6.81 -3.59 2.01
C THR A 87 8.04 -4.39 1.61
N PRO A 88 8.29 -4.56 0.30
CA PRO A 88 9.54 -5.14 -0.14
C PRO A 88 10.66 -4.29 0.44
N SER A 89 11.68 -4.96 0.99
CA SER A 89 12.90 -4.31 1.44
C SER A 89 13.60 -3.77 0.19
N THR A 90 13.23 -2.57 -0.25
CA THR A 90 14.04 -1.80 -1.18
C THR A 90 15.31 -1.48 -0.41
N GLN A 91 16.34 -2.31 -0.58
CA GLN A 91 17.69 -1.95 -0.13
C GLN A 91 18.00 -0.62 -0.81
N SER A 92 17.94 0.43 0.00
CA SER A 92 17.94 1.82 -0.46
C SER A 92 19.07 2.03 -1.45
N GLN A 93 18.74 2.22 -2.72
CA GLN A 93 19.65 2.94 -3.60
C GLN A 93 19.76 4.38 -3.07
N ALA A 94 20.91 5.00 -3.34
CA ALA A 94 21.26 6.29 -2.76
C ALA A 94 20.15 7.35 -2.98
N PRO A 95 19.91 8.25 -2.01
CA PRO A 95 18.90 9.29 -2.12
C PRO A 95 19.17 10.18 -3.35
N GLY A 96 18.19 10.31 -4.26
CA GLY A 96 18.26 11.25 -5.39
C GLY A 96 17.66 10.80 -6.72
N HIS A 97 17.31 9.51 -6.87
CA HIS A 97 16.57 9.02 -8.04
C HIS A 97 15.23 8.42 -7.59
N GLU A 98 14.14 9.18 -7.80
CA GLU A 98 12.80 8.59 -7.91
C GLU A 98 12.86 7.63 -9.09
N SER A 99 13.04 6.34 -8.79
CA SER A 99 13.24 5.31 -9.79
C SER A 99 11.90 4.70 -10.18
N ASP A 100 11.84 4.08 -11.36
CA ASP A 100 10.70 3.24 -11.78
C ASP A 100 10.31 2.18 -10.73
N ASP A 101 11.19 1.90 -9.77
CA ASP A 101 10.98 1.04 -8.61
C ASP A 101 9.83 1.53 -7.72
N ASP A 102 9.71 2.83 -7.44
CA ASP A 102 8.65 3.35 -6.56
C ASP A 102 7.25 3.11 -7.14
N VAL A 103 7.12 3.26 -8.46
CA VAL A 103 5.88 2.98 -9.19
C VAL A 103 5.52 1.50 -9.10
N ALA A 104 6.51 0.62 -9.31
CA ALA A 104 6.32 -0.82 -9.23
C ALA A 104 5.88 -1.24 -7.82
N VAL A 105 6.59 -0.79 -6.79
CA VAL A 105 6.28 -1.12 -5.38
C VAL A 105 4.88 -0.64 -4.99
N CYS A 106 4.49 0.59 -5.36
CA CYS A 106 3.15 1.09 -5.07
C CYS A 106 2.05 0.28 -5.77
N ARG A 107 2.31 -0.19 -7.00
CA ARG A 107 1.36 -1.05 -7.73
C ARG A 107 1.20 -2.41 -7.07
N GLU A 108 2.29 -3.01 -6.58
CA GLU A 108 2.23 -4.27 -5.84
C GLU A 108 1.47 -4.13 -4.52
N ILE A 109 1.70 -3.03 -3.79
CA ILE A 109 0.94 -2.71 -2.57
C ILE A 109 -0.54 -2.53 -2.89
N HIS A 110 -0.88 -1.82 -3.97
CA HIS A 110 -2.27 -1.65 -4.38
C HIS A 110 -2.95 -3.01 -4.66
N ARG A 111 -2.29 -3.91 -5.39
CA ARG A 111 -2.81 -5.28 -5.62
C ARG A 111 -2.96 -6.06 -4.32
N LEU A 112 -1.99 -5.98 -3.41
CA LEU A 112 -2.10 -6.59 -2.09
C LEU A 112 -3.33 -6.06 -1.35
N VAL A 113 -3.55 -4.75 -1.33
CA VAL A 113 -4.72 -4.15 -0.66
C VAL A 113 -6.04 -4.60 -1.30
N GLN A 114 -6.11 -4.67 -2.63
CA GLN A 114 -7.26 -5.23 -3.33
C GLN A 114 -7.52 -6.70 -2.97
N PHE A 115 -6.45 -7.51 -2.88
CA PHE A 115 -6.55 -8.89 -2.42
C PHE A 115 -7.06 -8.96 -0.97
N LEU A 116 -6.52 -8.14 -0.07
CA LEU A 116 -6.95 -8.09 1.33
C LEU A 116 -8.43 -7.67 1.46
N HIS A 117 -8.92 -6.76 0.63
CA HIS A 117 -10.35 -6.42 0.61
C HIS A 117 -11.21 -7.56 0.05
N LYS A 118 -10.79 -8.20 -1.05
CA LYS A 118 -11.51 -9.31 -1.68
C LYS A 118 -11.75 -10.47 -0.71
N TYR A 119 -10.76 -10.75 0.14
CA TYR A 119 -10.80 -11.84 1.11
C TYR A 119 -11.13 -11.40 2.53
N ASP A 120 -11.63 -10.18 2.73
CA ASP A 120 -12.00 -9.63 4.05
C ASP A 120 -10.91 -9.79 5.13
N CYS A 121 -9.69 -9.45 4.77
CA CYS A 121 -8.51 -9.57 5.63
C CYS A 121 -8.32 -8.33 6.51
N ALA A 122 -9.36 -7.90 7.22
CA ALA A 122 -9.34 -6.68 8.05
C ALA A 122 -8.16 -6.60 9.05
N PRO A 123 -7.75 -7.68 9.75
CA PRO A 123 -6.59 -7.65 10.64
C PRO A 123 -5.29 -7.29 9.92
N LEU A 124 -5.10 -7.79 8.71
CA LEU A 124 -3.89 -7.53 7.92
C LEU A 124 -3.90 -6.13 7.30
N LEU A 125 -5.06 -5.61 6.89
CA LEU A 125 -5.19 -4.19 6.49
C LEU A 125 -4.77 -3.27 7.63
N ARG A 126 -5.21 -3.57 8.86
CA ARG A 126 -4.83 -2.80 10.03
C ARG A 126 -3.33 -2.91 10.34
N LEU A 127 -2.78 -4.11 10.23
CA LEU A 127 -1.35 -4.35 10.41
C LEU A 127 -0.52 -3.57 9.37
N LEU A 128 -0.92 -3.59 8.09
CA LEU A 128 -0.30 -2.82 7.02
C LEU A 128 -0.26 -1.33 7.39
N GLN A 129 -1.39 -0.73 7.77
CA GLN A 129 -1.46 0.66 8.22
C GLN A 129 -0.51 0.95 9.39
N LEU A 130 -0.50 0.10 10.42
CA LEU A 130 0.36 0.26 11.60
C LEU A 130 1.85 0.18 11.23
N THR A 131 2.24 -0.78 10.38
CA THR A 131 3.62 -0.90 9.92
C THR A 131 4.05 0.30 9.08
N THR A 132 3.15 0.85 8.26
CA THR A 132 3.40 2.09 7.50
C THR A 132 3.64 3.28 8.41
N VAL A 133 2.78 3.49 9.42
CA VAL A 133 2.97 4.57 10.41
C VAL A 133 4.33 4.44 11.09
N ARG A 134 4.65 3.25 11.60
CA ARG A 134 5.93 3.01 12.27
C ARG A 134 7.14 3.24 11.36
N CYS A 135 7.09 2.75 10.13
CA CYS A 135 8.18 2.96 9.16
C CYS A 135 8.33 4.43 8.78
N LEU A 136 7.23 5.20 8.74
CA LEU A 136 7.26 6.62 8.46
C LEU A 136 7.86 7.42 9.63
N GLU A 137 7.46 7.12 10.86
CA GLU A 137 8.02 7.73 12.08
C GLU A 137 9.53 7.46 12.22
N GLU A 138 9.97 6.26 11.84
CA GLU A 138 11.38 5.86 11.83
C GLU A 138 12.14 6.35 10.57
N ALA A 139 11.50 7.16 9.72
CA ALA A 139 12.03 7.64 8.43
C ALA A 139 12.58 6.52 7.50
N ARG A 140 12.04 5.30 7.63
CA ARG A 140 12.38 4.12 6.82
C ARG A 140 11.50 3.96 5.57
N MET A 141 10.50 4.82 5.39
CA MET A 141 9.60 4.79 4.24
C MET A 141 9.44 6.17 3.63
N ASN A 142 9.47 6.21 2.30
CA ASN A 142 9.21 7.42 1.54
C ASN A 142 7.78 7.95 1.84
N PRO A 143 7.61 9.26 2.10
CA PRO A 143 6.28 9.86 2.34
C PRO A 143 5.28 9.65 1.20
N LEU A 144 5.69 9.72 -0.08
CA LEU A 144 4.84 9.44 -1.24
C LEU A 144 4.29 8.01 -1.20
N ARG A 145 5.17 7.03 -0.96
CA ARG A 145 4.78 5.62 -0.82
C ARG A 145 3.80 5.44 0.34
N SER A 146 4.07 6.08 1.47
CA SER A 146 3.20 6.04 2.66
C SER A 146 1.84 6.69 2.39
N PHE A 147 1.80 7.79 1.63
CA PHE A 147 0.56 8.44 1.23
C PHE A 147 -0.27 7.56 0.30
N VAL A 148 0.37 6.89 -0.68
CA VAL A 148 -0.32 5.92 -1.55
C VAL A 148 -0.89 4.77 -0.71
N ILE A 149 -0.12 4.18 0.22
CA ILE A 149 -0.62 3.14 1.13
C ILE A 149 -1.82 3.64 1.93
N GLY A 150 -1.69 4.81 2.56
CA GLY A 150 -2.78 5.43 3.31
C GLY A 150 -4.01 5.63 2.44
N SER A 151 -3.82 6.02 1.18
CA SER A 151 -4.92 6.29 0.27
C SER A 151 -5.62 5.01 -0.19
N VAL A 152 -4.88 3.95 -0.52
CA VAL A 152 -5.48 2.70 -1.02
C VAL A 152 -6.12 1.90 0.10
N THR A 153 -5.64 2.06 1.34
CA THR A 153 -6.23 1.44 2.55
C THR A 153 -7.31 2.29 3.20
N ASP A 154 -7.77 3.35 2.51
CA ASP A 154 -8.77 4.30 2.98
C ASP A 154 -8.50 4.82 4.41
N SER A 155 -7.27 5.27 4.64
CA SER A 155 -6.78 5.70 5.95
C SER A 155 -6.30 7.15 5.90
N PRO A 156 -7.21 8.13 6.13
CA PRO A 156 -6.87 9.54 6.10
C PRO A 156 -5.78 9.92 7.11
N SER A 157 -5.71 9.19 8.23
CA SER A 157 -4.67 9.38 9.26
C SER A 157 -3.27 9.02 8.77
N VAL A 158 -3.13 7.96 7.95
CA VAL A 158 -1.83 7.58 7.36
C VAL A 158 -1.42 8.59 6.29
N CYS A 159 -2.36 9.05 5.46
CA CYS A 159 -2.12 10.13 4.49
C CYS A 159 -1.71 11.44 5.18
N GLU A 160 -2.36 11.81 6.28
CA GLU A 160 -2.01 13.00 7.07
C GLU A 160 -0.57 12.91 7.61
N LEU A 161 -0.21 11.77 8.22
CA LEU A 161 1.15 11.55 8.73
C LEU A 161 2.19 11.61 7.60
N ALA A 162 1.87 11.03 6.43
CA ALA A 162 2.74 11.11 5.26
C ALA A 162 3.00 12.56 4.81
N LEU A 163 1.95 13.40 4.82
CA LEU A 163 2.09 14.83 4.52
C LEU A 163 2.98 15.55 5.55
N GLN A 164 2.78 15.28 6.85
CA GLN A 164 3.60 15.86 7.92
C GLN A 164 5.08 15.45 7.82
N ALA A 165 5.33 14.18 7.49
CA ALA A 165 6.68 13.65 7.30
C ALA A 165 7.37 14.29 6.09
N ALA A 166 6.64 14.50 4.98
CA ALA A 166 7.17 15.16 3.79
C ALA A 166 7.58 16.62 4.07
N ASP A 167 6.79 17.35 4.86
CA ASP A 167 7.11 18.72 5.26
C ASP A 167 8.31 18.77 6.23
N SER A 168 8.44 17.79 7.15
CA SER A 168 9.54 17.73 8.13
C SER A 168 10.89 17.41 7.49
N ALA A 169 10.92 16.68 6.38
CA ALA A 169 12.15 16.34 5.67
C ALA A 169 12.81 17.57 5.00
N ASP A 170 12.03 18.58 4.62
CA ASP A 170 12.49 19.82 3.95
C ASP A 170 13.26 20.75 4.93
N ASP A 171 12.91 20.71 6.22
CA ASP A 171 13.55 21.55 7.24
C ASP A 171 14.95 21.04 7.62
N ASN A 172 15.23 19.75 7.44
CA ASN A 172 16.52 19.13 7.78
C ASN A 172 17.56 19.16 6.65
N GLN A 173 17.21 19.61 5.45
CA GLN A 173 18.17 19.70 4.34
C GLN A 173 19.16 20.89 4.53
N PRO A 174 20.47 20.69 4.30
CA PRO A 174 21.46 21.78 4.34
C PRO A 174 21.09 22.88 3.34
N LYS A 175 21.07 24.14 3.80
CA LYS A 175 20.64 25.33 3.02
C LYS A 175 21.37 25.53 1.68
N GLY A 176 22.52 24.91 1.48
CA GLY A 176 23.31 25.00 0.23
C GLY A 176 22.94 23.99 -0.85
N TYR A 177 22.04 23.04 -0.57
CA TYR A 177 21.63 21.98 -1.51
C TYR A 177 20.11 21.96 -1.73
N ARG A 178 19.44 23.09 -1.47
CA ARG A 178 18.06 23.29 -1.90
C ARG A 178 18.08 23.53 -3.40
N ASP A 179 18.09 22.44 -4.16
CA ASP A 179 17.53 22.51 -5.50
C ASP A 179 16.10 23.03 -5.32
N GLU A 180 15.75 24.15 -5.94
CA GLU A 180 14.38 24.68 -5.89
C GLU A 180 13.37 23.70 -6.52
N ARG A 181 13.90 22.68 -7.23
CA ARG A 181 13.20 21.51 -7.74
C ARG A 181 13.45 20.24 -6.92
N SER A 182 14.04 20.32 -5.72
CA SER A 182 13.99 19.23 -4.74
C SER A 182 12.54 19.13 -4.30
N MET A 183 11.82 18.38 -5.13
CA MET A 183 10.38 18.24 -5.18
C MET A 183 9.90 17.88 -3.80
N ARG A 184 8.99 18.69 -3.29
CA ARG A 184 8.17 18.32 -2.16
C ARG A 184 7.48 17.04 -2.57
N GLY A 185 7.85 15.90 -1.99
CA GLY A 185 7.48 14.57 -2.50
C GLY A 185 5.98 14.26 -2.60
N LEU A 186 5.11 15.22 -2.26
CA LEU A 186 3.66 15.14 -2.33
C LEU A 186 3.02 16.36 -3.05
N ASP A 187 3.77 17.12 -3.86
CA ASP A 187 3.19 18.11 -4.76
C ASP A 187 2.35 17.41 -5.85
N PRO A 188 1.03 17.66 -5.96
CA PRO A 188 0.19 17.08 -6.99
C PRO A 188 0.73 17.21 -8.41
N GLY A 189 1.44 18.31 -8.71
CA GLY A 189 2.02 18.57 -10.03
C GLY A 189 3.27 17.74 -10.34
N THR A 190 3.88 17.12 -9.33
CA THR A 190 5.13 16.35 -9.49
C THR A 190 4.93 14.85 -9.35
N ILE A 191 3.79 14.39 -8.80
CA ILE A 191 3.51 12.95 -8.65
C ILE A 191 3.40 12.30 -10.04
N PRO A 192 4.17 11.23 -10.31
CA PRO A 192 4.06 10.48 -11.56
C PRO A 192 2.63 10.04 -11.84
N LEU A 193 2.15 10.24 -13.08
CA LEU A 193 0.79 9.87 -13.48
C LEU A 193 0.40 8.41 -13.14
N PRO A 194 1.29 7.40 -13.27
CA PRO A 194 0.98 6.04 -12.84
C PRO A 194 0.68 5.92 -11.34
N LEU A 195 1.36 6.68 -10.49
CA LEU A 195 1.08 6.72 -9.05
C LEU A 195 -0.18 7.49 -8.73
N TRP A 196 -0.40 8.61 -9.43
CA TRP A 196 -1.62 9.41 -9.28
C TRP A 196 -2.89 8.59 -9.49
N LYS A 197 -2.87 7.66 -10.46
CA LYS A 197 -3.98 6.73 -10.74
C LYS A 197 -4.24 5.70 -9.64
N LEU A 198 -3.29 5.48 -8.73
CA LEU A 198 -3.47 4.58 -7.57
C LEU A 198 -4.11 5.31 -6.39
N ILE A 199 -4.08 6.65 -6.37
CA ILE A 199 -4.65 7.44 -5.27
C ILE A 199 -6.17 7.46 -5.41
N TYR A 200 -6.86 7.17 -4.30
CA TYR A 200 -8.31 7.20 -4.21
C TYR A 200 -8.83 8.60 -4.62
N PRO A 201 -9.89 8.71 -5.44
CA PRO A 201 -10.34 10.00 -5.97
C PRO A 201 -10.61 11.07 -4.90
N ALA A 202 -11.21 10.69 -3.76
CA ALA A 202 -11.47 11.63 -2.67
C ALA A 202 -10.16 12.18 -2.07
N HIS A 203 -9.14 11.33 -1.93
CA HIS A 203 -7.83 11.71 -1.41
C HIS A 203 -7.02 12.55 -2.40
N SER A 204 -7.06 12.22 -3.70
CA SER A 204 -6.37 13.03 -4.71
C SER A 204 -6.96 14.44 -4.80
N TRP A 205 -8.31 14.55 -4.78
CA TRP A 205 -8.98 15.85 -4.69
C TRP A 205 -8.60 16.63 -3.42
N ALA A 206 -8.66 15.97 -2.25
CA ALA A 206 -8.32 16.60 -0.98
C ALA A 206 -6.86 17.08 -0.94
N LEU A 207 -5.93 16.32 -1.53
CA LEU A 207 -4.54 16.69 -1.66
C LEU A 207 -4.37 17.94 -2.53
N THR A 208 -4.97 17.96 -3.74
CA THR A 208 -4.92 19.12 -4.64
C THR A 208 -5.52 20.37 -4.01
N ALA A 209 -6.68 20.23 -3.36
CA ALA A 209 -7.36 21.34 -2.69
C ALA A 209 -6.58 21.89 -1.49
N ALA A 210 -6.01 21.01 -0.65
CA ALA A 210 -5.16 21.41 0.47
C ALA A 210 -3.89 22.12 -0.03
N TRP A 211 -3.30 21.64 -1.13
CA TRP A 211 -2.13 22.24 -1.76
C TRP A 211 -2.42 23.65 -2.28
N SER A 212 -3.48 23.82 -3.09
CA SER A 212 -3.86 25.11 -3.68
C SER A 212 -4.15 26.18 -2.61
N ARG A 213 -4.84 25.80 -1.53
CA ARG A 213 -5.10 26.74 -0.42
C ARG A 213 -3.83 27.15 0.29
N SER A 214 -2.85 26.24 0.43
CA SER A 214 -1.58 26.55 1.07
C SER A 214 -0.70 27.51 0.27
N THR A 215 -0.81 27.52 -1.07
CA THR A 215 -0.03 28.41 -1.94
C THR A 215 -0.62 29.82 -2.00
N GLU A 216 -1.95 29.96 -1.96
CA GLU A 216 -2.62 31.27 -1.88
C GLU A 216 -2.15 32.09 -0.66
N TYR A 217 -2.02 31.45 0.52
CA TYR A 217 -1.50 32.11 1.72
C TYR A 217 -0.10 32.71 1.54
N ARG A 218 0.73 32.15 0.65
CA ARG A 218 2.11 32.63 0.41
C ARG A 218 2.15 33.90 -0.41
N ASN A 219 1.27 34.00 -1.41
CA ASN A 219 1.26 35.14 -2.33
C ASN A 219 0.76 36.42 -1.65
N CYS A 220 -0.04 36.29 -0.57
CA CYS A 220 -0.51 37.44 0.21
C CYS A 220 0.53 37.97 1.22
N SER A 221 1.55 37.19 1.60
CA SER A 221 2.47 37.51 2.70
C SER A 221 3.81 38.13 2.27
N VAL A 222 3.94 38.64 1.04
CA VAL A 222 5.21 39.11 0.42
C VAL A 222 5.94 40.24 1.21
N GLY A 223 5.38 40.75 2.31
CA GLY A 223 6.02 41.75 3.18
C GLY A 223 6.40 41.32 4.60
N ARG A 224 6.11 40.10 5.06
CA ARG A 224 6.43 39.67 6.44
C ARG A 224 6.93 38.22 6.47
N HIS A 225 8.08 37.99 7.10
CA HIS A 225 8.59 36.66 7.46
C HIS A 225 7.64 35.97 8.45
N GLN A 226 6.49 35.47 7.97
CA GLN A 226 5.71 34.50 8.74
C GLN A 226 6.30 33.12 8.48
N SER A 227 6.72 32.48 9.57
CA SER A 227 7.07 31.07 9.62
C SER A 227 5.92 30.27 8.99
N ARG A 228 6.24 29.50 7.94
CA ARG A 228 5.33 28.53 7.32
C ARG A 228 4.76 27.66 8.44
N ASP A 229 3.45 27.50 8.50
CA ASP A 229 2.84 26.46 9.32
C ASP A 229 2.96 25.13 8.54
N PRO A 230 3.94 24.26 8.87
CA PRO A 230 4.17 23.02 8.11
C PRO A 230 2.98 22.06 8.23
N MET A 231 2.07 22.29 9.18
CA MET A 231 0.92 21.41 9.41
C MET A 231 -0.36 21.90 8.73
N ALA A 232 -0.32 22.99 7.96
CA ALA A 232 -1.50 23.53 7.31
C ALA A 232 -2.06 22.57 6.25
N VAL A 233 -1.21 21.98 5.40
CA VAL A 233 -1.63 21.08 4.31
C VAL A 233 -2.25 19.80 4.87
N ALA A 234 -1.56 19.15 5.82
CA ALA A 234 -2.02 17.91 6.45
C ALA A 234 -3.38 18.09 7.17
N ARG A 235 -3.55 19.18 7.93
CA ARG A 235 -4.83 19.47 8.62
C ARG A 235 -5.96 19.79 7.65
N LEU A 236 -5.68 20.56 6.59
CA LEU A 236 -6.67 20.86 5.55
C LEU A 236 -7.09 19.59 4.81
N PHE A 237 -6.13 18.74 4.43
CA PHE A 237 -6.40 17.44 3.81
C PHE A 237 -7.37 16.62 4.65
N LYS A 238 -7.07 16.42 5.94
CA LYS A 238 -7.92 15.63 6.84
C LYS A 238 -9.32 16.23 7.03
N ALA A 239 -9.42 17.55 7.11
CA ALA A 239 -10.72 18.22 7.21
C ALA A 239 -11.56 18.03 5.93
N LEU A 240 -10.92 18.10 4.76
CA LEU A 240 -11.58 17.93 3.46
C LEU A 240 -12.08 16.50 3.26
N VAL A 241 -11.28 15.49 3.62
CA VAL A 241 -11.69 14.09 3.50
C VAL A 241 -12.89 13.78 4.40
N ARG A 242 -12.85 14.21 5.67
CA ARG A 242 -13.98 14.03 6.61
C ARG A 242 -15.24 14.78 6.18
N GLY A 243 -15.10 15.92 5.51
CA GLY A 243 -16.24 16.68 4.98
C GLY A 243 -16.92 15.97 3.82
N ALA A 244 -16.14 15.33 2.93
CA ALA A 244 -16.67 14.62 1.77
C ALA A 244 -17.53 13.41 2.16
N ASP A 245 -17.19 12.71 3.25
CA ASP A 245 -17.94 11.56 3.75
C ASP A 245 -19.33 11.93 4.30
N HIS A 246 -19.57 13.20 4.64
CA HIS A 246 -20.86 13.67 5.13
C HIS A 246 -21.86 14.04 4.02
N ASP A 247 -21.35 14.29 2.80
CA ASP A 247 -22.16 14.75 1.67
C ASP A 247 -22.52 13.62 0.68
N ALA A 248 -22.00 12.40 0.89
CA ALA A 248 -22.24 11.20 0.06
C ALA A 248 -23.32 10.29 0.66
#